data_AF-A0A1S1NJ61-F1
#
_entry.id   AF-A0A1S1NJ61-F1
#
_cell.length_a   1.000
_cell.length_b   1.000
_cell.length_c   1.000
_cell.angle_alpha   90.00
_cell.angle_beta   90.00
_cell.angle_gamma   90.00
#
_symmetry.space_group_name_H-M   'P 1'
#
loop_
_entity.id
_entity.type
_entity.pdbx_description
1 polymer ?
#
loop_
_entity_poly.entity_id
_entity_poly.type
_entity_poly.pdbx_seq_one_letter_code
_entity_poly.pdbx_strand_id
1 'polypeptide(L)'
;MGIVGCTSIITGTATVDTSAAPAYRTSVSKSLSASAATSSSRESQRQQSLTTQAISGACGTFRTTSEDAVAATNNWVDAYNKGGDTGGTSGPAVDALNRSADAVAGAITDAMPQGMRDTFNSYIAAARSVADAIATHAAISVYNSRKDQLNQIKGQGFEQCRPFP
;
A
#
# COMPACT_ATOMS: atom_id res chain seq x y z
N MET A 1 19.21 -24.15 -62.83
CA MET A 1 19.77 -24.11 -61.46
C MET A 1 21.07 -23.31 -61.56
N GLY A 2 21.09 -21.98 -61.36
CA GLY A 2 20.91 -21.27 -60.08
C GLY A 2 22.23 -21.40 -59.31
N ILE A 3 23.07 -20.39 -59.15
CA ILE A 3 22.88 -19.14 -58.40
C ILE A 3 23.73 -18.03 -59.05
N VAL A 4 23.12 -16.88 -59.36
CA VAL A 4 23.82 -15.61 -59.57
C VAL A 4 23.82 -14.91 -58.21
N GLY A 5 24.98 -14.84 -57.57
CA GLY A 5 25.16 -14.13 -56.31
C GLY A 5 26.19 -13.02 -56.49
N CYS A 6 25.73 -11.80 -56.77
CA CYS A 6 26.57 -10.61 -56.80
C CYS A 6 27.10 -10.31 -55.39
N THR A 7 28.33 -10.73 -55.09
CA THR A 7 29.10 -10.18 -53.97
C THR A 7 30.30 -9.44 -54.55
N SER A 8 30.07 -8.21 -54.97
CA SER A 8 31.15 -7.27 -55.23
C SER A 8 31.77 -6.90 -53.90
N ILE A 9 32.94 -7.48 -53.59
CA ILE A 9 33.77 -7.02 -52.48
C ILE A 9 34.32 -5.66 -52.91
N ILE A 10 33.65 -4.58 -52.50
CA ILE A 10 34.22 -3.25 -52.60
C ILE A 10 35.32 -3.18 -51.54
N THR A 11 36.58 -3.28 -51.97
CA THR A 11 37.76 -2.96 -51.16
C THR A 11 37.81 -1.45 -50.96
N GLY A 12 36.97 -0.94 -50.05
CA GLY A 12 37.00 0.44 -49.59
C GLY A 12 37.79 0.53 -48.28
N THR A 13 38.88 1.27 -48.26
CA THR A 13 39.46 1.75 -47.00
C THR A 13 38.43 2.64 -46.32
N ALA A 14 37.96 2.28 -45.13
CA ALA A 14 37.07 3.14 -44.34
C ALA A 14 37.83 4.40 -43.92
N THR A 15 37.84 5.42 -44.77
CA THR A 15 38.33 6.75 -44.41
C THR A 15 37.26 7.40 -43.57
N VAL A 16 37.54 7.60 -42.27
CA VAL A 16 36.67 8.36 -41.37
C VAL A 16 36.55 9.77 -41.94
N ASP A 17 35.33 10.18 -42.27
CA ASP A 17 35.08 11.57 -42.64
C ASP A 17 35.25 12.44 -41.39
N THR A 18 36.43 13.06 -41.28
CA THR A 18 36.79 13.91 -40.14
C THR A 18 35.87 15.12 -40.02
N SER A 19 35.17 15.51 -41.10
CA SER A 19 34.18 16.61 -41.07
C SER A 19 32.87 16.20 -40.40
N ALA A 20 32.49 14.91 -40.47
CA ALA A 20 31.26 14.38 -39.87
C ALA A 20 31.45 13.92 -38.40
N ALA A 21 32.68 13.67 -37.96
CA ALA A 21 32.98 13.18 -36.61
C ALA A 21 32.45 14.08 -35.46
N PRO A 22 32.53 15.43 -35.51
CA PRO A 22 31.97 16.30 -34.47
C PRO A 22 30.44 16.25 -34.41
N ALA A 23 29.78 16.18 -35.57
CA ALA A 23 28.33 16.07 -35.67
C ALA A 23 27.82 14.75 -35.07
N TYR A 24 28.53 13.64 -35.34
CA TYR A 24 28.24 12.33 -34.75
C TYR A 24 28.44 12.30 -33.23
N ARG A 25 29.53 12.87 -32.69
CA ARG A 25 29.72 12.96 -31.22
C ARG A 25 28.62 13.79 -30.57
N THR A 26 28.17 14.85 -31.24
CA THR A 26 27.06 15.70 -30.78
C THR A 26 25.73 14.94 -30.80
N SER A 27 25.44 14.16 -31.84
CA SER A 27 24.21 13.36 -31.88
C SER A 27 24.22 12.26 -30.83
N VAL A 28 25.33 11.55 -30.66
CA VAL A 28 25.48 10.50 -29.62
C VAL A 28 25.33 11.08 -28.22
N SER A 29 25.99 12.20 -27.91
CA SER A 29 25.86 12.86 -26.59
C SER A 29 24.43 13.35 -26.31
N LYS A 30 23.73 13.88 -27.33
CA LYS A 30 22.31 14.24 -27.23
C LYS A 30 21.42 13.03 -27.02
N SER A 31 21.63 11.94 -27.77
CA SER A 31 20.91 10.68 -27.60
C SER A 31 21.12 10.09 -26.21
N LEU A 32 22.36 10.06 -25.71
CA LEU A 32 22.67 9.59 -24.36
C LEU A 32 22.00 10.45 -23.28
N SER A 33 22.02 11.77 -23.43
CA SER A 33 21.36 12.69 -22.49
C SER A 33 19.84 12.52 -22.51
N ALA A 34 19.25 12.38 -23.70
CA ALA A 34 17.82 12.11 -23.86
C ALA A 34 17.42 10.74 -23.31
N SER A 35 18.23 9.71 -23.53
CA SER A 35 18.03 8.37 -22.94
C SER A 35 18.16 8.40 -21.43
N ALA A 36 19.14 9.11 -20.86
CA ALA A 36 19.29 9.25 -19.41
C ALA A 36 18.09 9.99 -18.79
N ALA A 37 17.63 11.09 -19.41
CA ALA A 37 16.45 11.82 -18.97
C ALA A 37 15.16 10.99 -19.08
N THR A 38 15.02 10.20 -20.15
CA THR A 38 13.86 9.31 -20.35
C THR A 38 13.89 8.12 -19.39
N SER A 39 15.07 7.54 -19.12
CA SER A 39 15.23 6.44 -18.17
C SER A 39 14.99 6.89 -16.73
N SER A 40 15.49 8.06 -16.35
CA SER A 40 15.26 8.63 -15.01
C SER A 40 13.78 8.99 -14.79
N SER A 41 13.09 9.53 -15.79
CA SER A 41 11.65 9.81 -15.68
C SER A 41 10.81 8.54 -15.60
N ARG A 42 11.11 7.51 -16.40
CA ARG A 42 10.46 6.20 -16.33
C ARG A 42 10.67 5.50 -15.00
N GLU A 43 11.90 5.53 -14.48
CA GLU A 43 12.18 4.94 -13.16
C GLU A 43 11.46 5.70 -12.04
N SER A 44 11.44 7.03 -12.10
CA SER A 44 10.69 7.86 -11.15
C SER A 44 9.19 7.52 -11.17
N GLN A 45 8.60 7.37 -12.36
CA GLN A 45 7.20 6.96 -12.52
C GLN A 45 6.96 5.55 -11.97
N ARG A 46 7.89 4.61 -12.19
CA ARG A 46 7.81 3.25 -11.65
C ARG A 46 7.81 3.25 -10.13
N GLN A 47 8.69 4.03 -9.50
CA GLN A 47 8.76 4.16 -8.04
C GLN A 47 7.49 4.78 -7.45
N GLN A 48 6.94 5.80 -8.11
CA GLN A 48 5.66 6.40 -7.73
C GLN A 48 4.50 5.40 -7.85
N SER A 49 4.46 4.62 -8.92
CA SER A 49 3.45 3.57 -9.13
C SER A 49 3.52 2.50 -8.03
N LEU A 50 4.71 2.03 -7.68
CA LEU A 50 4.89 1.04 -6.62
C LEU A 50 4.49 1.58 -5.24
N THR A 51 4.81 2.84 -4.96
CA THR A 51 4.40 3.51 -3.72
C THR A 51 2.88 3.61 -3.62
N THR A 52 2.22 4.07 -4.69
CA THR A 52 0.75 4.15 -4.75
C THR A 52 0.11 2.78 -4.59
N GLN A 53 0.66 1.74 -5.22
CA GLN A 53 0.15 0.38 -5.12
C GLN A 53 0.32 -0.19 -3.70
N ALA A 54 1.45 0.07 -3.05
CA ALA A 54 1.68 -0.33 -1.66
C ALA A 54 0.67 0.34 -0.71
N ILE A 55 0.41 1.64 -0.90
CA ILE A 55 -0.56 2.38 -0.08
C ILE A 55 -1.98 1.89 -0.35
N SER A 56 -2.37 1.67 -1.61
CA SER A 56 -3.68 1.09 -1.97
C SER A 56 -3.87 -0.29 -1.35
N GLY A 57 -2.87 -1.18 -1.41
CA GLY A 57 -2.93 -2.49 -0.75
C GLY A 57 -3.08 -2.40 0.77
N ALA A 58 -2.40 -1.45 1.40
CA ALA A 58 -2.53 -1.21 2.84
C ALA A 58 -3.93 -0.68 3.21
N CYS A 59 -4.46 0.25 2.42
CA CYS A 59 -5.80 0.78 2.57
C CYS A 59 -6.88 -0.29 2.35
N GLY A 60 -6.70 -1.19 1.37
CA GLY A 60 -7.58 -2.34 1.17
C GLY A 60 -7.59 -3.27 2.38
N THR A 61 -6.40 -3.63 2.89
CA THR A 61 -6.25 -4.46 4.10
C THR A 61 -6.93 -3.83 5.31
N PHE A 62 -6.71 -2.52 5.51
CA PHE A 62 -7.34 -1.76 6.59
C PHE A 62 -8.86 -1.77 6.49
N ARG A 63 -9.43 -1.46 5.31
CA ARG A 63 -10.89 -1.43 5.11
C ARG A 63 -11.51 -2.79 5.39
N THR A 64 -11.04 -3.84 4.72
CA THR A 64 -11.61 -5.18 4.85
C THR A 64 -11.53 -5.69 6.28
N THR A 65 -10.34 -5.66 6.89
CA THR A 65 -10.19 -6.23 8.24
C THR A 65 -10.90 -5.41 9.32
N SER A 66 -11.01 -4.09 9.14
CA SER A 66 -11.76 -3.24 10.06
C SER A 66 -13.27 -3.48 9.99
N GLU A 67 -13.80 -3.78 8.80
CA GLU A 67 -15.21 -4.15 8.61
C GLU A 67 -15.52 -5.52 9.24
N ASP A 68 -14.64 -6.50 9.06
CA ASP A 68 -14.74 -7.81 9.70
C ASP A 68 -14.73 -7.70 11.24
N ALA A 69 -13.84 -6.86 11.79
CA ALA A 69 -13.75 -6.60 13.22
C ALA A 69 -15.01 -5.93 13.77
N VAL A 70 -15.58 -4.95 13.03
CA VAL A 70 -16.85 -4.31 13.39
C VAL A 70 -18.00 -5.32 13.36
N ALA A 71 -18.08 -6.18 12.35
CA ALA A 71 -19.12 -7.20 12.25
C ALA A 71 -19.07 -8.18 13.42
N ALA A 72 -17.88 -8.69 13.77
CA ALA A 72 -17.70 -9.56 14.93
C ALA A 72 -18.06 -8.87 16.25
N THR A 73 -17.66 -7.60 16.41
CA THR A 73 -17.97 -6.80 17.60
C THR A 73 -19.48 -6.54 17.71
N ASN A 74 -20.18 -6.28 16.61
CA ASN A 74 -21.63 -6.09 16.60
C ASN A 74 -22.37 -7.36 17.03
N ASN A 75 -21.91 -8.55 16.58
CA ASN A 75 -22.48 -9.82 17.04
C ASN A 75 -22.34 -10.00 18.56
N TRP A 76 -21.21 -9.57 19.13
CA TRP A 76 -21.01 -9.57 20.58
C TRP A 76 -21.92 -8.55 21.29
N VAL A 77 -22.02 -7.31 20.79
CA VAL A 77 -22.92 -6.28 21.33
C VAL A 77 -24.38 -6.76 21.31
N ASP A 78 -24.81 -7.41 20.23
CA ASP A 78 -26.16 -7.97 20.11
C ASP A 78 -26.43 -9.07 21.14
N ALA A 79 -25.45 -9.95 21.37
CA ALA A 79 -25.54 -10.99 22.40
C ALA A 79 -25.64 -10.37 23.81
N TYR A 80 -24.81 -9.37 24.08
CA TYR A 80 -24.81 -8.62 25.34
C TYR A 80 -26.17 -7.94 25.59
N ASN A 81 -26.71 -7.24 24.59
CA ASN A 81 -27.99 -6.51 24.70
C ASN A 81 -29.20 -7.43 24.86
N LYS A 82 -29.15 -8.67 24.36
CA LYS A 82 -30.22 -9.66 24.52
C LYS A 82 -30.18 -10.37 25.87
N GLY A 83 -29.25 -10.00 26.77
CA GLY A 83 -29.05 -10.67 28.05
C GLY A 83 -28.54 -12.10 27.94
N GLY A 84 -27.95 -12.45 26.79
CA GLY A 84 -27.49 -13.81 26.48
C GLY A 84 -26.09 -14.12 27.01
N ASP A 85 -25.68 -15.38 26.83
CA ASP A 85 -24.30 -15.83 27.07
C ASP A 85 -23.37 -15.20 26.02
N THR A 86 -22.58 -14.22 26.46
CA THR A 86 -21.54 -13.59 25.62
C THR A 86 -20.31 -14.48 25.46
N GLY A 87 -20.23 -15.62 26.16
CA GLY A 87 -19.10 -16.55 26.11
C GLY A 87 -18.80 -17.05 24.69
N GLY A 88 -19.84 -17.22 23.86
CA GLY A 88 -19.69 -17.63 22.47
C GLY A 88 -19.27 -16.53 21.49
N THR A 89 -19.45 -15.25 21.84
CA THR A 89 -19.25 -14.11 20.92
C THR A 89 -18.08 -13.20 21.33
N SER A 90 -17.68 -13.22 22.60
CA SER A 90 -16.56 -12.43 23.13
C SER A 90 -15.23 -12.82 22.49
N GLY A 91 -14.91 -14.12 22.46
CA GLY A 91 -13.68 -14.64 21.82
C GLY A 91 -13.55 -14.22 20.35
N PRO A 92 -14.54 -14.51 19.49
CA PRO A 92 -14.52 -14.09 18.09
C PRO A 92 -14.37 -12.57 17.89
N ALA A 93 -14.97 -11.73 18.75
CA ALA A 93 -14.82 -10.28 18.67
C ALA A 93 -13.39 -9.83 19.02
N VAL A 94 -12.82 -10.37 20.11
CA VAL A 94 -11.43 -10.13 20.52
C VAL A 94 -10.46 -10.56 19.42
N ASP A 95 -10.64 -11.76 18.87
CA ASP A 95 -9.79 -12.28 17.80
C ASP A 95 -9.88 -11.46 16.51
N ALA A 96 -11.07 -10.98 16.14
CA ALA A 96 -11.23 -10.15 14.96
C ALA A 96 -10.56 -8.78 15.10
N LEU A 97 -10.68 -8.14 16.28
CA LEU A 97 -10.02 -6.87 16.57
C LEU A 97 -8.48 -7.01 16.56
N ASN A 98 -7.95 -8.07 17.18
CA ASN A 98 -6.51 -8.34 17.18
C ASN A 98 -5.98 -8.68 15.79
N ARG A 99 -6.69 -9.53 15.03
CA ARG A 99 -6.31 -9.84 13.63
C ARG A 99 -6.32 -8.61 12.75
N SER A 100 -7.30 -7.71 12.89
CA SER A 100 -7.31 -6.47 12.13
C SER A 100 -6.14 -5.56 12.52
N ALA A 101 -5.85 -5.44 13.82
CA ALA A 101 -4.68 -4.70 14.28
C ALA A 101 -3.37 -5.27 13.71
N ASP A 102 -3.19 -6.58 13.71
CA ASP A 102 -1.98 -7.23 13.20
C ASP A 102 -1.87 -7.12 11.67
N ALA A 103 -2.98 -7.25 10.95
CA ALA A 103 -3.02 -7.06 9.50
C ALA A 103 -2.65 -5.62 9.09
N VAL A 104 -3.18 -4.62 9.81
CA VAL A 104 -2.84 -3.21 9.58
C VAL A 104 -1.39 -2.93 9.94
N ALA A 105 -0.89 -3.50 11.04
CA ALA A 105 0.53 -3.39 11.42
C ALA A 105 1.45 -3.93 10.32
N GLY A 106 1.12 -5.10 9.77
CA GLY A 106 1.86 -5.72 8.66
C GLY A 106 1.76 -4.95 7.34
N ALA A 107 0.76 -4.09 7.19
CA ALA A 107 0.54 -3.28 6.00
C ALA A 107 1.23 -1.90 6.03
N ILE A 108 1.75 -1.47 7.19
CA ILE A 108 2.50 -0.21 7.30
C ILE A 108 3.83 -0.35 6.57
N THR A 109 4.15 0.61 5.71
CA THR A 109 5.42 0.67 4.97
C THR A 109 6.05 2.05 5.06
N ASP A 110 7.37 2.14 4.86
CA ASP A 110 8.09 3.43 4.85
C ASP A 110 7.75 4.34 3.67
N ALA A 111 7.14 3.79 2.62
CA ALA A 111 6.67 4.57 1.48
C ALA A 111 5.42 5.40 1.82
N MET A 112 4.79 5.12 2.96
CA MET A 112 3.56 5.78 3.41
C MET A 112 3.86 7.14 4.07
N PRO A 113 3.02 8.18 3.83
CA PRO A 113 3.13 9.46 4.54
C PRO A 113 3.09 9.27 6.06
N GLN A 114 3.88 10.04 6.79
CA GLN A 114 3.97 9.94 8.26
C GLN A 114 2.59 10.03 8.93
N GLY A 115 1.77 11.01 8.55
CA GLY A 115 0.43 11.16 9.13
C GLY A 115 -0.50 9.97 8.90
N MET A 116 -0.28 9.15 7.86
CA MET A 116 -1.06 7.93 7.64
C MET A 116 -0.52 6.77 8.49
N ARG A 117 0.81 6.67 8.64
CA ARG A 117 1.43 5.73 9.59
C ARG A 117 0.98 6.00 11.01
N ASP A 118 0.91 7.26 11.41
CA ASP A 118 0.45 7.66 12.75
C ASP A 118 -1.02 7.30 12.99
N THR A 119 -1.90 7.52 12.02
CA THR A 119 -3.30 7.08 12.08
C THR A 119 -3.41 5.56 12.20
N PHE A 120 -2.66 4.80 11.40
CA PHE A 120 -2.71 3.34 11.42
C PHE A 120 -2.17 2.78 12.73
N ASN A 121 -1.10 3.34 13.28
CA ASN A 121 -0.61 2.99 14.63
C ASN A 121 -1.65 3.32 15.71
N SER A 122 -2.32 4.46 15.59
CA SER A 122 -3.41 4.84 16.51
C SER A 122 -4.60 3.88 16.41
N TYR A 123 -4.93 3.43 15.19
CA TYR A 123 -5.97 2.43 14.96
C TYR A 123 -5.62 1.09 15.60
N ILE A 124 -4.39 0.61 15.40
CA ILE A 124 -3.87 -0.64 16.00
C ILE A 124 -4.01 -0.60 17.52
N ALA A 125 -3.58 0.50 18.15
CA ALA A 125 -3.70 0.68 19.60
C ALA A 125 -5.17 0.72 20.06
N ALA A 126 -6.04 1.43 19.35
CA ALA A 126 -7.46 1.52 19.69
C ALA A 126 -8.19 0.17 19.52
N ALA A 127 -7.90 -0.59 18.47
CA ALA A 127 -8.50 -1.90 18.23
C ALA A 127 -8.12 -2.88 19.35
N ARG A 128 -6.84 -2.92 19.73
CA ARG A 128 -6.36 -3.72 20.86
C ARG A 128 -6.96 -3.27 22.20
N SER A 129 -7.16 -1.96 22.38
CA SER A 129 -7.83 -1.42 23.57
C SER A 129 -9.30 -1.86 23.67
N VAL A 130 -10.04 -1.89 22.56
CA VAL A 130 -11.41 -2.44 22.56
C VAL A 130 -11.39 -3.95 22.84
N ALA A 131 -10.47 -4.69 22.23
CA ALA A 131 -10.32 -6.12 22.47
C ALA A 131 -10.05 -6.45 23.95
N ASP A 132 -9.14 -5.70 24.58
CA ASP A 132 -8.85 -5.78 26.01
C ASP A 132 -10.12 -5.52 26.85
N ALA A 133 -10.89 -4.47 26.54
CA ALA A 133 -12.11 -4.16 27.27
C ALA A 133 -13.17 -5.28 27.19
N ILE A 134 -13.28 -5.94 26.04
CA ILE A 134 -14.16 -7.11 25.86
C ILE A 134 -13.63 -8.29 26.68
N ALA A 135 -12.34 -8.60 26.56
CA ALA A 135 -11.70 -9.74 27.22
C ALA A 135 -11.75 -9.64 28.75
N THR A 136 -11.53 -8.44 29.30
CA THR A 136 -11.54 -8.21 30.76
C THR A 136 -12.94 -7.95 31.31
N HIS A 137 -13.99 -8.03 30.48
CA HIS A 137 -15.36 -7.69 30.88
C HIS A 137 -15.44 -6.30 31.53
N ALA A 138 -14.78 -5.31 30.91
CA ALA A 138 -14.74 -3.95 31.43
C ALA A 138 -16.15 -3.37 31.55
N ALA A 139 -16.32 -2.38 32.44
CA ALA A 139 -17.58 -1.65 32.55
C ALA A 139 -18.02 -1.09 31.19
N ILE A 140 -19.33 -1.12 30.91
CA ILE A 140 -19.87 -0.74 29.60
C ILE A 140 -19.52 0.70 29.18
N SER A 141 -19.35 1.61 30.15
CA SER A 141 -18.89 2.98 29.91
C SER A 141 -17.45 3.03 29.37
N VAL A 142 -16.57 2.18 29.89
CA VAL A 142 -15.17 2.04 29.43
C VAL A 142 -15.15 1.45 28.03
N TYR A 143 -15.92 0.38 27.78
CA TYR A 143 -16.06 -0.20 26.45
C TYR A 143 -16.54 0.85 25.43
N ASN A 144 -17.63 1.57 25.74
CA ASN A 144 -18.18 2.57 24.83
C ASN A 144 -17.18 3.69 24.52
N SER A 145 -16.47 4.20 25.53
CA SER A 145 -15.44 5.21 25.32
C SER A 145 -14.32 4.73 24.37
N ARG A 146 -13.82 3.50 24.56
CA ARG A 146 -12.79 2.91 23.69
C ARG A 146 -13.31 2.65 22.28
N LYS A 147 -14.55 2.19 22.16
CA LYS A 147 -15.24 1.98 20.88
C LYS A 147 -15.41 3.29 20.11
N ASP A 148 -15.78 4.38 20.78
CA ASP A 148 -15.95 5.68 20.16
C ASP A 148 -14.60 6.23 19.66
N GLN A 149 -13.53 6.06 20.44
CA GLN A 149 -12.16 6.38 20.00
C GLN A 149 -11.75 5.55 18.77
N LEU A 150 -11.99 4.24 18.78
CA LEU A 150 -11.73 3.36 17.64
C LEU A 150 -12.48 3.84 16.39
N ASN A 151 -13.77 4.18 16.52
CA ASN A 151 -14.59 4.65 15.41
C ASN A 151 -14.11 5.98 14.83
N GLN A 152 -13.68 6.91 15.69
CA GLN A 152 -13.11 8.18 15.25
C GLN A 152 -11.85 7.97 14.42
N ILE A 153 -10.89 7.17 14.93
CA ILE A 153 -9.63 6.90 14.25
C ILE A 153 -9.88 6.12 12.95
N LYS A 154 -10.82 5.16 12.98
CA LYS A 154 -11.24 4.42 11.78
C LYS A 154 -11.74 5.37 10.68
N GLY A 155 -12.56 6.34 11.05
CA GLY A 155 -13.03 7.38 10.13
C GLY A 155 -11.90 8.21 9.53
N GLN A 156 -10.92 8.61 10.35
CA GLN A 156 -9.72 9.31 9.86
C GLN A 156 -8.91 8.46 8.87
N GLY A 157 -8.74 7.17 9.16
CA GLY A 157 -8.10 6.22 8.26
C GLY A 157 -8.83 6.09 6.92
N PHE A 158 -10.16 6.03 6.93
CA PHE A 158 -10.96 5.99 5.70
C PHE A 158 -10.80 7.25 4.87
N GLU A 159 -10.78 8.44 5.49
CA GLU A 159 -10.55 9.70 4.78
C GLU A 159 -9.15 9.76 4.15
N GLN A 160 -8.13 9.29 4.87
CA GLN A 160 -6.76 9.21 4.35
C GLN A 160 -6.62 8.20 3.21
N CYS A 161 -7.39 7.11 3.26
CA CYS A 161 -7.41 6.07 2.23
C CYS A 161 -8.30 6.39 1.03
N ARG A 162 -9.16 7.42 1.09
CA ARG A 162 -10.06 7.81 -0.01
C ARG A 162 -9.38 8.01 -1.38
N PRO A 163 -8.15 8.55 -1.48
CA PRO A 163 -7.44 8.68 -2.75
C PRO A 163 -6.90 7.35 -3.31
N PHE A 164 -6.92 6.28 -2.51
CA PHE A 164 -6.28 4.98 -2.80
C PHE A 164 -7.35 3.86 -2.76
N PRO A 165 -8.03 3.61 -3.89
CA PRO A 165 -9.08 2.58 -3.96
C PRO A 165 -8.54 1.17 -3.77
#